data_AF-A0A2G9XHU8-F1
#
_entry.id   AF-A0A2G9XHU8-F1
#
_cell.length_a   1.000
_cell.length_b   1.000
_cell.length_c   1.000
_cell.angle_alpha   90.00
_cell.angle_beta   90.00
_cell.angle_gamma   90.00
#
_symmetry.space_group_name_H-M   'P 1'
#
loop_
_entity.id
_entity.type
_entity.pdbx_description
1 polymer ?
#
loop_
_entity_poly.entity_id
_entity_poly.type
_entity_poly.pdbx_seq_one_letter_code
_entity_poly.pdbx_strand_id
1 'polypeptide(L)'
;NIVISEFTYGIVKDELYCRELDAVRVKGKKLPVKIYELLCERKDAEQCRPFVELFESGVAKYKQALWDEAIAAFQKVFEAKPDDPPSKLYITR
;
A
#
# COMPACT_ATOMS: atom_id res chain seq x y z
N ASN A 1 11.63 -0.04 -3.49
CA ASN A 1 10.42 -0.82 -3.15
C ASN A 1 10.43 -2.11 -3.95
N ILE A 2 10.13 -3.25 -3.30
CA ILE A 2 9.94 -4.54 -3.98
C ILE A 2 8.43 -4.71 -4.18
N VAL A 3 7.99 -4.77 -5.43
CA VAL A 3 6.58 -4.91 -5.78
C VAL A 3 6.30 -6.33 -6.27
N ILE A 4 5.29 -6.97 -5.68
CA ILE A 4 4.88 -8.33 -6.01
C ILE A 4 3.41 -8.34 -6.45
N SER A 5 3.05 -9.32 -7.27
CA SER A 5 1.65 -9.52 -7.69
C SER A 5 0.82 -10.18 -6.59
N GLU A 6 -0.51 -10.12 -6.72
CA GLU A 6 -1.44 -10.86 -5.85
C GLU A 6 -1.17 -12.38 -5.83
N PHE A 7 -0.64 -12.94 -6.91
CA PHE A 7 -0.31 -14.37 -6.99
C PHE A 7 0.86 -14.71 -6.07
N THR A 8 1.91 -13.89 -6.10
CA THR A 8 3.06 -14.04 -5.21
C THR A 8 2.66 -13.74 -3.77
N TYR A 9 1.91 -12.67 -3.54
CA TYR A 9 1.38 -12.33 -2.21
C TYR A 9 0.58 -13.48 -1.62
N GLY A 10 -0.28 -14.14 -2.40
CA GLY A 10 -1.07 -15.28 -1.95
C GLY A 10 -0.24 -16.46 -1.43
N ILE A 11 1.00 -16.61 -1.89
CA ILE A 11 1.93 -17.67 -1.46
C ILE A 11 2.70 -17.25 -0.20
N VAL A 12 3.06 -15.97 -0.06
CA VAL A 12 4.03 -15.50 0.96
C VAL A 12 3.40 -14.73 2.13
N LYS A 13 2.11 -14.36 2.07
CA LYS A 13 1.44 -13.48 3.05
C LYS A 13 1.49 -13.94 4.51
N ASP A 14 1.72 -15.22 4.74
CA ASP A 14 1.81 -15.79 6.09
C ASP A 14 3.22 -15.63 6.68
N GLU A 15 4.24 -15.46 5.83
CA GLU A 15 5.65 -15.30 6.20
C GLU A 15 6.15 -13.85 6.03
N LEU A 16 5.58 -13.10 5.09
CA LEU A 16 5.98 -11.74 4.75
C LEU A 16 4.84 -10.76 4.99
N TYR A 17 5.19 -9.59 5.54
CA TYR A 17 4.27 -8.48 5.71
C TYR A 17 4.34 -7.54 4.51
N CYS A 18 3.19 -7.34 3.88
CA CYS A 18 3.04 -6.53 2.67
C CYS A 18 1.89 -5.54 2.83
N ARG A 19 1.91 -4.44 2.06
CA ARG A 19 0.75 -3.53 1.90
C ARG A 19 0.22 -3.58 0.47
N GLU A 20 -1.09 -3.48 0.29
CA GLU A 20 -1.70 -3.32 -1.05
C GLU A 20 -1.39 -1.92 -1.59
N LEU A 21 -0.83 -1.82 -2.80
CA LEU A 21 -0.51 -0.53 -3.41
C LEU A 21 -1.60 -0.04 -4.37
N ASP A 22 -2.01 -0.88 -5.31
CA ASP A 22 -2.97 -0.53 -6.37
C ASP A 22 -3.46 -1.79 -7.10
N ALA A 23 -4.38 -1.62 -8.05
CA ALA A 23 -4.76 -2.64 -9.02
C ALA A 23 -4.40 -2.18 -10.44
N VAL A 24 -3.54 -2.93 -11.13
CA VAL A 24 -3.01 -2.56 -12.44
C VAL A 24 -3.56 -3.45 -13.55
N ARG A 25 -3.75 -2.89 -14.76
CA ARG A 25 -4.15 -3.65 -15.94
C ARG A 25 -2.90 -4.19 -16.64
N VAL A 26 -2.77 -5.52 -16.71
CA VAL A 26 -1.66 -6.19 -17.40
C VAL A 26 -2.10 -6.67 -18.78
N LYS A 27 -1.24 -6.49 -19.80
CA LYS A 27 -1.50 -6.98 -21.16
C LYS A 27 -1.81 -8.48 -21.13
N GLY A 28 -2.96 -8.87 -21.66
CA GLY A 28 -3.40 -10.27 -21.73
C GLY A 28 -4.20 -10.77 -20.51
N LYS A 29 -4.41 -9.95 -19.47
CA LYS A 29 -5.31 -10.28 -18.35
C LYS A 29 -6.64 -9.54 -18.50
N LYS A 30 -7.75 -10.28 -18.35
CA LYS A 30 -9.12 -9.71 -18.44
C LYS A 30 -9.47 -8.86 -17.22
N LEU A 31 -9.00 -9.26 -16.03
CA LEU A 31 -9.25 -8.56 -14.77
C LEU A 31 -7.99 -7.79 -14.33
N PRO A 32 -8.15 -6.62 -13.65
CA PRO A 32 -7.06 -5.95 -12.98
C PRO A 32 -6.36 -6.88 -12.00
N VAL A 33 -5.04 -6.76 -11.91
CA VAL A 33 -4.20 -7.54 -11.00
C VAL A 33 -3.78 -6.63 -9.85
N LYS A 34 -4.01 -7.07 -8.61
CA LYS A 34 -3.54 -6.32 -7.45
C LYS A 34 -2.02 -6.44 -7.30
N ILE A 35 -1.40 -5.34 -6.87
CA ILE A 35 0.03 -5.29 -6.56
C ILE A 35 0.23 -4.91 -5.11
N TYR A 36 1.27 -5.48 -4.52
CA TYR A 36 1.63 -5.33 -3.13
C TYR A 36 3.09 -4.89 -3.02
N GLU A 37 3.42 -4.12 -2.01
CA GLU A 37 4.80 -3.88 -1.61
C GLU A 37 5.19 -4.82 -0.47
N LEU A 38 6.30 -5.53 -0.63
CA LEU A 38 6.93 -6.30 0.44
C LEU A 38 7.68 -5.34 1.37
N LEU A 39 7.36 -5.37 2.66
CA LEU A 39 7.92 -4.46 3.66
C LEU A 39 8.94 -5.14 4.56
N CYS A 40 8.57 -6.27 5.16
CA CYS A 40 9.41 -7.02 6.10
C CYS A 40 8.91 -8.46 6.28
N GLU A 41 9.61 -9.24 7.10
CA GLU A 41 9.09 -10.52 7.59
C GLU A 41 7.90 -10.32 8.53
N ARG A 42 6.99 -11.31 8.61
CA ARG A 42 5.77 -11.24 9.42
C ARG A 42 6.05 -11.01 10.90
N LYS A 43 7.16 -11.54 11.42
CA LYS A 43 7.60 -11.36 12.81
C LYS A 43 7.92 -9.89 13.15
N ASP A 44 8.25 -9.09 12.15
CA ASP A 44 8.62 -7.68 12.28
C ASP A 44 7.46 -6.73 11.90
N ALA A 45 6.26 -7.27 11.66
CA ALA A 45 5.12 -6.51 11.14
C ALA A 45 4.71 -5.33 12.04
N GLU A 46 4.88 -5.43 13.36
CA GLU A 46 4.54 -4.34 14.30
C GLU A 46 5.32 -3.05 14.03
N GLN A 47 6.52 -3.14 13.47
CA GLN A 47 7.32 -1.97 13.10
C GLN A 47 6.75 -1.24 11.88
N CYS A 48 6.01 -1.97 11.03
CA CYS A 48 5.44 -1.44 9.79
C CYS A 48 3.96 -1.10 9.89
N ARG A 49 3.23 -1.79 10.77
CA ARG A 49 1.77 -1.67 10.90
C ARG A 49 1.27 -0.22 11.04
N PRO A 50 1.89 0.67 11.84
CA PRO A 50 1.37 2.03 12.01
C PRO A 50 1.26 2.82 10.70
N PHE A 51 2.30 2.78 9.87
CA PHE A 51 2.30 3.52 8.60
C PHE A 51 1.43 2.81 7.54
N VAL A 52 1.31 1.48 7.60
CA VAL A 52 0.46 0.69 6.69
C VAL A 52 -1.01 1.00 6.94
N GLU A 53 -1.47 1.02 8.19
CA GLU A 53 -2.87 1.32 8.51
C GLU A 53 -3.25 2.76 8.12
N LEU A 54 -2.35 3.73 8.34
CA LEU A 54 -2.53 5.11 7.88
C LEU A 54 -2.64 5.19 6.35
N PHE A 55 -1.75 4.48 5.64
CA PHE A 55 -1.75 4.41 4.19
C PHE A 55 -3.03 3.78 3.64
N GLU A 56 -3.45 2.63 4.18
CA GLU A 56 -4.68 1.94 3.78
C GLU A 56 -5.92 2.80 4.05
N SER A 57 -5.93 3.55 5.16
CA SER A 57 -6.97 4.53 5.45
C SER A 57 -7.00 5.65 4.41
N GLY A 58 -5.84 6.14 3.97
CA GLY A 58 -5.72 7.12 2.88
C GLY A 58 -6.27 6.58 1.56
N VAL A 59 -5.90 5.35 1.19
CA VAL A 59 -6.40 4.67 -0.02
C VAL A 59 -7.92 4.49 0.03
N ALA A 60 -8.48 4.11 1.18
CA ALA A 60 -9.92 3.93 1.35
C ALA A 60 -10.70 5.26 1.16
N LYS A 61 -10.16 6.38 1.64
CA LYS A 61 -10.74 7.71 1.46
C LYS A 61 -10.57 8.23 0.03
N TYR A 62 -9.40 8.01 -0.57
CA TYR A 62 -9.14 8.33 -1.97
C TYR A 62 -10.15 7.62 -2.89
N LYS A 63 -10.43 6.33 -2.65
CA LYS A 63 -11.44 5.56 -3.39
C LYS A 63 -12.87 6.09 -3.24
N GLN A 64 -13.14 6.85 -2.19
CA GLN A 64 -14.43 7.53 -1.93
C GLN A 64 -14.45 8.98 -2.44
N ALA A 65 -13.39 9.44 -3.11
CA ALA A 65 -13.21 10.84 -3.52
C ALA A 65 -13.20 11.86 -2.36
N LEU A 66 -12.87 11.39 -1.14
CA LEU A 66 -12.64 12.23 0.04
C LEU A 66 -11.18 12.71 0.03
N TRP A 67 -10.89 13.65 -0.87
CA TRP A 67 -9.51 14.01 -1.24
C TRP A 67 -8.74 14.65 -0.08
N ASP A 68 -9.34 15.61 0.62
CA ASP A 68 -8.67 16.31 1.71
C ASP A 68 -8.34 15.35 2.86
N GLU A 69 -9.27 14.46 3.21
CA GLU A 69 -9.05 13.47 4.25
C GLU A 69 -8.08 12.37 3.81
N ALA A 70 -8.03 12.03 2.52
CA ALA A 70 -7.04 11.11 1.97
C ALA A 70 -5.64 11.72 2.05
N ILE A 71 -5.46 12.97 1.60
CA ILE A 71 -4.20 13.71 1.68
C ILE A 71 -3.73 13.81 3.13
N ALA A 72 -4.62 14.17 4.06
CA ALA A 72 -4.29 14.23 5.48
C ALA A 72 -3.84 12.87 6.04
N ALA A 73 -4.45 11.76 5.59
CA ALA A 73 -4.01 10.42 5.99
C ALA A 73 -2.62 10.08 5.43
N PHE A 74 -2.36 10.37 4.14
CA PHE A 74 -1.04 10.14 3.53
C PHE A 74 0.05 11.03 4.14
N GLN A 75 -0.25 12.26 4.55
CA GLN A 75 0.69 13.11 5.26
C GLN A 75 1.11 12.52 6.61
N LYS A 76 0.15 11.93 7.35
CA LYS A 76 0.44 11.24 8.63
C LYS A 76 1.35 10.02 8.46
N VAL A 77 1.36 9.38 7.29
CA VAL A 77 2.29 8.27 7.00
C VAL A 77 3.74 8.71 7.20
N PHE A 78 4.08 9.97 6.84
CA PHE A 78 5.45 10.48 6.94
C PHE A 78 5.96 10.61 8.39
N GLU A 79 5.08 10.64 9.39
CA GLU A 79 5.46 10.62 10.80
C GLU A 79 6.05 9.26 11.22
N ALA A 80 5.50 8.16 10.68
CA ALA A 80 5.91 6.80 11.00
C ALA A 80 6.91 6.21 9.99
N LYS A 81 6.83 6.64 8.72
CA LYS A 81 7.75 6.26 7.66
C LYS A 81 8.15 7.51 6.87
N PRO A 82 9.23 8.19 7.29
CA PRO A 82 9.78 9.30 6.53
C PRO A 82 10.08 8.84 5.10
N ASP A 83 9.72 9.69 4.13
CA ASP A 83 9.97 9.45 2.70
C ASP A 83 9.27 8.20 2.12
N ASP A 84 7.97 8.03 2.39
CA ASP A 84 7.16 6.97 1.81
C ASP A 84 6.74 7.26 0.34
N PRO A 85 7.30 6.59 -0.69
CA PRO A 85 7.03 6.97 -2.08
C PRO A 85 5.56 6.77 -2.53
N PRO A 86 4.86 5.69 -2.14
CA PRO A 86 3.44 5.53 -2.46
C PRO A 86 2.55 6.63 -1.89
N SER A 87 2.78 7.07 -0.65
CA SER A 87 2.03 8.17 -0.05
C SER A 87 2.23 9.48 -0.83
N LYS A 88 3.47 9.78 -1.23
CA LYS A 88 3.77 10.94 -2.10
C LYS A 88 3.02 10.87 -3.42
N LEU A 89 3.02 9.70 -4.07
CA LEU A 89 2.33 9.50 -5.34
C LEU A 89 0.83 9.77 -5.21
N TYR A 90 0.18 9.21 -4.19
CA TYR A 90 -1.25 9.40 -3.98
C TYR A 90 -1.65 10.85 -3.70
N ILE A 91 -0.80 11.64 -3.03
CA ILE A 91 -1.05 13.08 -2.82
C ILE A 91 -1.02 13.87 -4.14
N THR A 92 -0.25 13.41 -5.13
CA THR A 92 -0.09 14.09 -6.44
C THR A 92 -1.04 13.61 -7.54
N ARG A 93 -1.84 12.57 -7.27
CA ARG A 93 -2.80 11.98 -8.22
C ARG A 93 -4.10 12.78 -8.26
#